data_AF-A0A970AE92-F1
#
_entry.id   AF-A0A970AE92-F1
#
_cell.length_a   1.000
_cell.length_b   1.000
_cell.length_c   1.000
_cell.angle_alpha   90.00
_cell.angle_beta   90.00
_cell.angle_gamma   90.00
#
_symmetry.space_group_name_H-M   'P 1'
#
loop_
_entity.id
_entity.type
_entity.pdbx_description
1 polymer ?
#
loop_
_entity_poly.entity_id
_entity_poly.type
_entity_poly.pdbx_seq_one_letter_code
_entity_poly.pdbx_strand_id
1 'polypeptide(L)'
;MNIDYTDSEIQALIAEEKVLPTGFFHTLINLKPVNKHVESKLSIVGSNGNHFVVILRKNRINSLDFSVILSVEKPNSNQVFILRRYNGKSHPHTNRIEGNRFYNFHIHEATERYQLRGMNPEGYAYETDRYNNFEEAILCLLSDCGFKKPDSDQPELFS
;
A
#
# COMPACT_ATOMS: atom_id res chain seq x y z
N MET A 1 -18.95 -6.79 -17.88
CA MET A 1 -17.79 -7.23 -17.08
C MET A 1 -17.99 -6.68 -15.68
N ASN A 2 -17.75 -7.49 -14.65
CA ASN A 2 -17.94 -7.07 -13.26
C ASN A 2 -16.62 -6.47 -12.75
N ILE A 3 -16.65 -5.22 -12.30
CA ILE A 3 -15.53 -4.60 -11.57
C ILE A 3 -15.84 -4.67 -10.08
N ASP A 4 -14.80 -4.68 -9.25
CA ASP A 4 -14.97 -4.62 -7.80
C ASP A 4 -15.22 -3.18 -7.35
N TYR A 5 -14.46 -2.23 -7.91
CA TYR A 5 -14.55 -0.80 -7.59
C TYR A 5 -14.26 0.06 -8.82
N THR A 6 -15.02 1.14 -8.98
CA THR A 6 -14.72 2.25 -9.92
C THR A 6 -13.50 3.04 -9.47
N ASP A 7 -12.93 3.85 -10.36
CA ASP A 7 -11.80 4.72 -9.98
C ASP A 7 -12.21 5.69 -8.86
N SER A 8 -13.46 6.18 -8.86
CA SER A 8 -13.96 7.06 -7.80
C SER A 8 -14.06 6.36 -6.44
N GLU A 9 -14.52 5.10 -6.41
CA GLU A 9 -14.57 4.30 -5.18
C GLU A 9 -13.17 3.95 -4.67
N ILE A 10 -12.23 3.62 -5.57
CA ILE A 10 -10.83 3.36 -5.23
C ILE A 10 -10.22 4.60 -4.56
N GLN A 11 -10.41 5.78 -5.14
CA GLN A 11 -9.90 7.02 -4.57
C GLN A 11 -10.57 7.35 -3.23
N ALA A 12 -11.87 7.10 -3.08
CA ALA A 12 -12.56 7.25 -1.79
C ALA A 12 -11.98 6.32 -0.71
N LEU A 13 -11.69 5.06 -1.04
CA LEU A 13 -11.07 4.09 -0.12
C LEU A 13 -9.63 4.47 0.25
N ILE A 14 -8.85 4.97 -0.71
CA ILE A 14 -7.49 5.49 -0.45
C ILE A 14 -7.56 6.69 0.49
N ALA A 15 -8.47 7.63 0.24
CA ALA A 15 -8.61 8.87 0.99
C ALA A 15 -9.31 8.70 2.35
N GLU A 16 -10.04 7.59 2.55
CA GLU A 16 -10.72 7.30 3.82
C GLU A 16 -9.77 7.42 5.00
N GLU A 17 -10.21 8.11 6.06
CA GLU A 17 -9.37 8.35 7.22
C GLU A 17 -9.12 7.04 7.98
N LYS A 18 -7.85 6.79 8.30
CA LYS A 18 -7.38 5.59 9.01
C LYS A 18 -6.54 6.03 10.20
N VAL A 19 -7.11 6.01 11.40
CA VAL A 19 -6.37 6.36 12.62
C VAL A 19 -5.45 5.20 12.98
N LEU A 20 -4.14 5.46 13.02
CA LEU A 20 -3.14 4.49 13.41
C LEU A 20 -3.24 4.19 14.92
N PRO A 21 -3.14 2.92 15.35
CA PRO A 21 -3.13 2.60 16.77
C PRO A 21 -1.85 3.13 17.45
N THR A 22 -1.93 3.40 18.76
CA THR A 22 -0.74 3.73 19.55
C THR A 22 0.32 2.64 19.41
N GLY A 23 1.57 3.03 19.15
CA GLY A 23 2.67 2.09 18.93
C GLY A 23 2.62 1.36 17.57
N PHE A 24 1.82 1.82 16.61
CA PHE A 24 1.70 1.20 15.27
C PHE A 24 3.05 0.93 14.62
N PHE A 25 4.02 1.81 14.81
CA PHE A 25 5.34 1.69 14.20
C PHE A 25 6.04 0.42 14.69
N HIS A 26 5.97 0.11 15.99
CA HIS A 26 6.53 -1.12 16.55
C HIS A 26 5.86 -2.36 15.94
N THR A 27 4.53 -2.35 15.78
CA THR A 27 3.80 -3.45 15.14
C THR A 27 4.19 -3.62 13.67
N LEU A 28 4.31 -2.51 12.93
CA LEU A 28 4.70 -2.54 11.52
C LEU A 28 6.12 -3.06 11.33
N ILE A 29 7.09 -2.62 12.13
CA ILE A 29 8.49 -3.05 11.95
C ILE A 29 8.79 -4.41 12.57
N ASN A 30 7.84 -5.03 13.28
CA ASN A 30 7.98 -6.39 13.81
C ASN A 30 7.82 -7.45 12.69
N LEU A 31 8.78 -7.44 11.77
CA LEU A 31 8.82 -8.27 10.58
C LEU A 31 9.17 -9.72 10.95
N LYS A 32 8.34 -10.66 10.51
CA LYS A 32 8.52 -12.10 10.74
C LYS A 32 9.10 -12.78 9.49
N PRO A 33 10.03 -13.73 9.63
CA PRO A 33 10.56 -14.48 8.48
C PRO A 33 9.45 -15.25 7.74
N VAL A 34 9.38 -15.07 6.42
CA VAL A 34 8.52 -15.82 5.49
C VAL A 34 9.36 -16.20 4.27
N ASN A 35 9.85 -17.44 4.24
CA ASN A 35 10.80 -17.93 3.24
C ASN A 35 12.03 -17.01 3.12
N LYS A 36 12.31 -16.47 1.92
CA LYS A 36 13.41 -15.53 1.65
C LYS A 36 13.09 -14.07 2.01
N HIS A 37 11.89 -13.79 2.52
CA HIS A 37 11.44 -12.46 2.90
C HIS A 37 11.22 -12.37 4.40
N VAL A 38 10.98 -11.15 4.86
CA VAL A 38 10.36 -10.84 6.14
C VAL A 38 9.09 -10.04 5.88
N GLU A 39 8.04 -10.29 6.65
CA GLU A 39 6.72 -9.71 6.46
C GLU A 39 6.07 -9.27 7.78
N SER A 40 5.27 -8.22 7.72
CA SER A 40 4.38 -7.81 8.81
C SER A 40 3.04 -7.34 8.24
N LYS A 41 2.02 -7.35 9.09
CA LYS A 41 0.68 -6.88 8.75
C LYS A 41 0.12 -6.04 9.87
N LEU A 42 -0.61 -4.99 9.53
CA LEU A 42 -1.35 -4.15 10.44
C LEU A 42 -2.77 -3.98 9.92
N SER A 43 -3.75 -4.51 10.65
CA SER A 43 -5.17 -4.34 10.33
C SER A 43 -5.72 -3.08 11.00
N ILE A 44 -6.48 -2.28 10.25
CA ILE A 44 -7.02 -0.98 10.68
C ILE A 44 -8.44 -0.85 10.14
N VAL A 45 -9.36 -0.36 10.96
CA VAL A 45 -10.72 0.01 10.50
C VAL A 45 -10.70 1.50 10.17
N GLY A 46 -11.14 1.86 8.96
CA GLY A 46 -11.26 3.25 8.55
C GLY A 46 -12.52 3.92 9.09
N SER A 47 -12.60 5.24 8.94
CA SER A 47 -13.71 6.06 9.48
C SER A 47 -15.09 5.67 8.93
N ASN A 48 -15.15 5.02 7.77
CA ASN A 48 -16.41 4.56 7.16
C ASN A 48 -16.71 3.09 7.46
N GLY A 49 -15.93 2.45 8.34
CA GLY A 49 -16.09 1.04 8.72
C GLY A 49 -15.43 0.05 7.75
N ASN A 50 -14.69 0.51 6.74
CA ASN A 50 -13.95 -0.38 5.86
C ASN A 50 -12.75 -0.99 6.58
N HIS A 51 -12.50 -2.28 6.35
CA HIS A 51 -11.39 -3.00 6.96
C HIS A 51 -10.18 -2.96 6.03
N PHE A 52 -9.11 -2.29 6.48
CA PHE A 52 -7.87 -2.15 5.76
C PHE A 52 -6.77 -3.02 6.35
N VAL A 53 -5.85 -3.44 5.49
CA VAL A 53 -4.62 -4.14 5.89
C VAL A 53 -3.44 -3.45 5.24
N VAL A 54 -2.50 -2.98 6.06
CA VAL A 54 -1.16 -2.58 5.62
C VAL A 54 -0.28 -3.81 5.67
N ILE A 55 0.37 -4.14 4.56
CA ILE A 55 1.26 -5.31 4.44
C ILE A 55 2.64 -4.80 4.08
N LEU A 56 3.63 -5.16 4.90
CA LEU A 56 5.03 -4.90 4.60
C LEU A 56 5.71 -6.21 4.22
N ARG A 57 6.51 -6.18 3.16
CA ARG A 57 7.33 -7.31 2.72
C ARG A 57 8.68 -6.81 2.25
N LYS A 58 9.77 -7.39 2.77
CA LYS A 58 11.14 -7.07 2.38
C LYS A 58 11.95 -8.34 2.19
N ASN A 59 12.71 -8.43 1.10
CA ASN A 59 13.65 -9.53 0.88
C ASN A 59 14.82 -9.44 1.88
N ARG A 60 15.25 -10.58 2.40
CA ARG A 60 16.31 -10.66 3.43
C ARG A 60 17.71 -10.35 2.91
N ILE A 61 17.90 -10.42 1.59
CA ILE A 61 19.21 -10.26 0.93
C ILE A 61 19.20 -9.00 0.06
N ASN A 62 18.20 -8.85 -0.81
CA ASN A 62 18.10 -7.68 -1.69
C ASN A 62 17.27 -6.57 -1.02
N SER A 63 17.93 -5.55 -0.48
CA SER A 63 17.23 -4.42 0.15
C SER A 63 16.36 -3.60 -0.80
N LEU A 64 16.56 -3.72 -2.12
CA LEU A 64 15.72 -3.09 -3.15
C LEU A 64 14.49 -3.93 -3.52
N ASP A 65 14.38 -5.16 -3.04
CA ASP A 65 13.23 -6.03 -3.25
C ASP A 65 12.28 -5.95 -2.05
N PHE A 66 11.39 -4.98 -2.10
CA PHE A 66 10.36 -4.76 -1.09
C PHE A 66 9.03 -4.31 -1.70
N SER A 67 7.97 -4.47 -0.92
CA SER A 67 6.64 -3.92 -1.16
C SER A 67 6.05 -3.38 0.15
N VAL A 68 5.47 -2.18 0.09
CA VAL A 68 4.63 -1.59 1.14
C VAL A 68 3.23 -1.43 0.54
N ILE A 69 2.25 -2.11 1.11
CA ILE A 69 0.95 -2.33 0.45
C ILE A 69 -0.17 -1.80 1.34
N LEU A 70 -1.14 -1.12 0.75
CA LEU A 70 -2.45 -0.85 1.33
C LEU A 70 -3.49 -1.66 0.56
N SER A 71 -4.28 -2.45 1.30
CA SER A 71 -5.44 -3.15 0.76
C SER A 71 -6.68 -2.96 1.63
N VAL A 72 -7.86 -3.17 1.04
CA VAL A 72 -9.14 -3.26 1.73
C VAL A 72 -9.67 -4.70 1.66
N GLU A 73 -10.32 -5.18 2.70
CA GLU A 73 -11.04 -6.45 2.69
C GLU A 73 -12.34 -6.31 1.89
N LYS A 74 -12.58 -7.24 0.96
CA LYS A 74 -13.82 -7.24 0.19
C LYS A 74 -14.98 -7.66 1.10
N PRO A 75 -16.13 -6.94 1.09
CA PRO A 75 -17.28 -7.30 1.90
C PRO A 75 -17.68 -8.77 1.71
N ASN A 76 -17.95 -9.47 2.81
CA ASN A 76 -18.37 -10.87 2.84
C ASN A 76 -17.38 -11.84 2.15
N SER A 77 -16.09 -11.51 2.14
CA SER A 77 -15.04 -12.33 1.54
C SER A 77 -13.77 -12.34 2.39
N ASN A 78 -12.95 -13.39 2.24
CA ASN A 78 -11.60 -13.45 2.81
C ASN A 78 -10.54 -12.92 1.84
N GLN A 79 -10.98 -12.25 0.76
CA GLN A 79 -10.10 -11.67 -0.25
C GLN A 79 -9.83 -10.21 0.07
N VAL A 80 -8.60 -9.79 -0.19
CA VAL A 80 -8.21 -8.38 -0.15
C VAL A 80 -8.16 -7.80 -1.56
N PHE A 81 -8.58 -6.55 -1.70
CA PHE A 81 -8.39 -5.73 -2.89
C PHE A 81 -7.26 -4.75 -2.62
N ILE A 82 -6.17 -4.85 -3.38
CA ILE A 82 -5.00 -3.99 -3.17
C ILE A 82 -5.26 -2.65 -3.85
N LEU A 83 -5.19 -1.57 -3.08
CA LEU A 83 -5.43 -0.20 -3.54
C LEU A 83 -4.14 0.44 -4.04
N ARG A 84 -3.05 0.30 -3.27
CA ARG A 84 -1.75 0.92 -3.53
C ARG A 84 -0.62 -0.02 -3.12
N ARG A 85 0.46 -0.04 -3.89
CA ARG A 85 1.68 -0.80 -3.55
C ARG A 85 2.93 -0.01 -3.96
N TYR A 86 3.76 0.31 -2.97
CA TYR A 86 5.01 1.04 -3.13
C TYR A 86 6.14 0.02 -3.19
N ASN A 87 6.77 -0.11 -4.35
CA ASN A 87 7.78 -1.12 -4.61
C ASN A 87 9.19 -0.52 -4.65
N GLY A 88 10.15 -1.34 -4.24
CA GLY A 88 11.57 -1.08 -4.45
C GLY A 88 12.01 -1.31 -5.90
N LYS A 89 13.22 -0.85 -6.21
CA LYS A 89 13.87 -1.00 -7.52
C LYS A 89 14.52 -2.39 -7.70
N SER A 90 13.71 -3.44 -7.74
CA SER A 90 14.23 -4.83 -7.87
C SER A 90 14.02 -5.46 -9.25
N HIS A 91 13.05 -4.99 -10.03
CA HIS A 91 12.66 -5.61 -11.29
C HIS A 91 12.04 -4.60 -12.25
N PRO A 92 12.05 -4.87 -13.57
CA PRO A 92 11.36 -4.03 -14.53
C PRO A 92 9.85 -4.24 -14.43
N HIS A 93 9.09 -3.15 -14.56
CA HIS A 93 7.64 -3.16 -14.63
C HIS A 93 7.17 -2.77 -16.03
N THR A 94 6.09 -3.41 -16.50
CA THR A 94 5.42 -3.07 -17.76
C THR A 94 3.94 -2.83 -17.50
N ASN A 95 3.50 -1.61 -17.77
CA ASN A 95 2.08 -1.27 -17.81
C ASN A 95 1.48 -1.89 -19.07
N ARG A 96 0.74 -2.98 -18.92
CA ARG A 96 0.27 -3.76 -20.08
C ARG A 96 -0.76 -3.03 -20.94
N ILE A 97 -1.55 -2.13 -20.35
CA ILE A 97 -2.54 -1.34 -21.10
C ILE A 97 -1.85 -0.18 -21.83
N GLU A 98 -0.96 0.52 -21.15
CA GLU A 98 -0.27 1.70 -21.68
C GLU A 98 0.93 1.36 -22.58
N GLY A 99 1.49 0.15 -22.45
CA GLY A 99 2.60 -0.36 -23.25
C GLY A 99 3.98 0.15 -22.80
N ASN A 100 4.06 1.04 -21.80
CA ASN A 100 5.34 1.55 -21.30
C ASN A 100 6.01 0.58 -20.30
N ARG A 101 7.35 0.57 -20.31
CA ARG A 101 8.19 -0.27 -19.45
C ARG A 101 9.29 0.55 -18.79
N PHE A 102 9.55 0.30 -17.52
CA PHE A 102 10.56 1.03 -16.74
C PHE A 102 11.25 0.16 -15.69
N TYR A 103 12.37 0.63 -15.16
CA TYR A 103 13.16 -0.01 -14.10
C TYR A 103 13.57 1.02 -13.05
N ASN A 104 12.68 1.27 -12.08
CA ASN A 104 12.94 2.23 -11.00
C ASN A 104 12.08 1.91 -9.78
N PHE A 105 12.20 2.71 -8.71
CA PHE A 105 11.18 2.75 -7.66
C PHE A 105 9.84 3.17 -8.27
N HIS A 106 8.77 2.50 -7.89
CA HIS A 106 7.48 2.69 -8.53
C HIS A 106 6.32 2.36 -7.61
N ILE A 107 5.22 3.06 -7.85
CA ILE A 107 3.98 2.88 -7.11
C ILE A 107 2.94 2.29 -8.04
N HIS A 108 2.41 1.14 -7.65
CA HIS A 108 1.23 0.56 -8.24
C HIS A 108 -0.04 1.19 -7.66
N GLU A 109 -1.03 1.36 -8.52
CA GLU A 109 -2.36 1.84 -8.16
C GLU A 109 -3.43 0.96 -8.79
N ALA A 110 -4.46 0.64 -8.00
CA ALA A 110 -5.65 -0.01 -8.51
C ALA A 110 -6.39 0.90 -9.50
N THR A 111 -6.80 0.36 -10.64
CA THR A 111 -7.59 1.12 -11.61
C THR A 111 -8.79 0.33 -12.10
N GLU A 112 -9.88 1.04 -12.39
CA GLU A 112 -11.08 0.52 -13.04
C GLU A 112 -10.76 -0.04 -14.43
N ARG A 113 -9.92 0.66 -15.21
CA ARG A 113 -9.57 0.23 -16.59
C ARG A 113 -8.87 -1.13 -16.64
N TYR A 114 -8.06 -1.49 -15.64
CA TYR A 114 -7.43 -2.81 -15.56
C TYR A 114 -8.46 -3.89 -15.21
N GLN A 115 -9.39 -3.60 -14.29
CA GLN A 115 -10.49 -4.50 -13.95
C GLN A 115 -11.41 -4.76 -15.15
N LEU A 116 -11.77 -3.71 -15.89
CA LEU A 116 -12.60 -3.81 -17.11
C LEU A 116 -11.97 -4.65 -18.23
N ARG A 117 -10.67 -4.95 -18.16
CA ARG A 117 -9.97 -5.86 -19.08
C ARG A 117 -9.71 -7.25 -18.48
N GLY A 118 -10.28 -7.55 -17.32
CA GLY A 118 -10.03 -8.80 -16.58
C GLY A 118 -8.59 -8.94 -16.11
N MET A 119 -7.88 -7.82 -15.92
CA MET A 119 -6.48 -7.79 -15.47
C MET A 119 -6.42 -7.54 -13.96
N ASN A 120 -5.22 -7.71 -13.37
CA ASN A 120 -4.99 -7.35 -11.97
C ASN A 120 -5.30 -5.85 -11.75
N PRO A 121 -6.21 -5.47 -10.82
CA PRO A 121 -6.56 -4.07 -10.59
C PRO A 121 -5.35 -3.16 -10.37
N GLU A 122 -4.38 -3.59 -9.56
CA GLU A 122 -3.11 -2.88 -9.25
C GLU A 122 -2.03 -3.08 -10.33
N GLY A 123 -2.41 -3.45 -11.56
CA GLY A 123 -1.47 -3.71 -12.64
C GLY A 123 -0.88 -2.45 -13.29
N TYR A 124 -1.42 -1.27 -12.98
CA TYR A 124 -0.86 0.02 -13.40
C TYR A 124 0.14 0.52 -12.36
N ALA A 125 1.29 1.02 -12.81
CA ALA A 125 2.27 1.67 -11.97
C ALA A 125 2.97 2.86 -12.65
N TYR A 126 3.53 3.73 -11.83
CA TYR A 126 4.33 4.88 -12.28
C TYR A 126 5.61 5.00 -11.45
N GLU A 127 6.68 5.52 -12.07
CA GLU A 127 7.96 5.76 -11.42
C GLU A 127 7.86 6.89 -10.38
N THR A 128 8.70 6.84 -9.36
CA THR A 128 8.73 7.86 -8.31
C THR A 128 10.13 8.05 -7.76
N ASP A 129 10.43 9.30 -7.38
CA ASP A 129 11.66 9.66 -6.67
C ASP A 129 11.36 10.05 -5.20
N ARG A 130 10.12 9.87 -4.75
CA ARG A 130 9.67 10.24 -3.39
C ARG A 130 10.24 9.36 -2.28
N TYR A 131 10.76 8.19 -2.63
CA TYR A 131 11.44 7.29 -1.72
C TYR A 131 12.51 6.51 -2.47
N ASN A 132 13.59 6.15 -1.79
CA ASN A 132 14.66 5.31 -2.32
C ASN A 132 14.95 4.07 -1.44
N ASN A 133 14.20 3.91 -0.34
CA ASN A 133 14.35 2.81 0.59
C ASN A 133 12.99 2.38 1.17
N PHE A 134 13.01 1.30 1.95
CA PHE A 134 11.82 0.66 2.49
C PHE A 134 11.12 1.54 3.52
N GLU A 135 11.88 2.20 4.38
CA GLU A 135 11.40 3.04 5.47
C GLU A 135 10.71 4.31 4.92
N GLU A 136 11.31 4.97 3.93
CA GLU A 136 10.71 6.09 3.21
C GLU A 136 9.45 5.69 2.44
N ALA A 137 9.40 4.46 1.88
CA ALA A 137 8.20 3.96 1.21
C ALA A 137 7.02 3.76 2.18
N ILE A 138 7.29 3.34 3.43
CA ILE A 138 6.27 3.28 4.50
C ILE A 138 5.74 4.68 4.76
N LEU A 139 6.62 5.67 4.95
CA LEU A 139 6.21 7.05 5.20
C LEU A 139 5.41 7.64 4.03
N CYS A 140 5.80 7.36 2.78
CA CYS A 140 5.04 7.76 1.60
C CYS A 140 3.64 7.17 1.59
N LEU A 141 3.50 5.86 1.85
CA LEU A 141 2.19 5.21 1.92
C LEU A 141 1.30 5.85 2.99
N LEU A 142 1.85 6.08 4.19
CA LEU A 142 1.09 6.68 5.28
C LEU A 142 0.62 8.10 4.92
N SER A 143 1.48 8.89 4.28
CA SER A 143 1.15 10.25 3.84
C SER A 143 0.10 10.29 2.73
N ASP A 144 0.11 9.31 1.82
CA ASP A 144 -0.74 9.31 0.62
C ASP A 144 -2.14 8.73 0.86
N CYS A 145 -2.31 7.89 1.89
CA CYS A 145 -3.47 7.00 1.97
C CYS A 145 -4.36 7.21 3.20
N GLY A 146 -4.53 8.48 3.60
CA GLY A 146 -5.51 8.88 4.61
C GLY A 146 -5.14 8.48 6.05
N PHE A 147 -3.88 8.13 6.33
CA PHE A 147 -3.48 7.76 7.69
C PHE A 147 -3.31 8.98 8.59
N LYS A 148 -3.82 8.86 9.83
CA LYS A 148 -3.60 9.82 10.91
C LYS A 148 -2.81 9.15 12.02
N LYS A 149 -1.84 9.87 12.58
CA LYS A 149 -1.16 9.43 13.81
C LYS A 149 -2.13 9.50 14.98
N PRO A 150 -1.99 8.64 16.01
CA PRO A 150 -2.76 8.77 17.22
C PRO A 150 -2.45 10.11 17.91
N ASP A 151 -3.43 10.72 18.57
CA ASP A 151 -3.28 12.02 19.24
C ASP A 151 -2.17 12.03 20.30
N SER A 152 -1.87 10.87 20.90
CA SER A 152 -0.80 10.69 21.88
C SER A 152 0.62 10.86 21.32
N ASP A 153 0.79 10.86 19.99
CA ASP A 153 2.08 11.05 19.30
C ASP A 153 2.24 12.49 18.76
N GLN A 154 1.34 13.42 19.10
CA GLN A 154 1.58 14.85 18.85
C GLN A 154 2.57 15.37 19.91
N PRO A 155 3.70 15.99 19.52
CA PRO A 155 4.54 16.65 20.50
C PRO A 155 3.72 17.74 21.18
N GLU A 156 3.64 17.70 22.52
CA GLU A 156 3.11 18.82 23.28
C GLU A 156 3.92 20.06 22.89
N LEU A 157 3.27 20.96 22.14
CA LEU A 157 3.76 22.33 21.97
C LEU A 157 3.65 22.98 23.34
N PHE A 158 4.73 22.93 24.12
CA PHE A 158 4.82 23.67 25.37
C PHE A 158 4.67 25.17 25.06
N SER A 159 3.55 25.72 25.55
CA SER A 159 3.28 27.12 25.81
C SER A 159 4.21 27.70 26.87
#